data_AF-A0A964EZT2-F1
#
_entry.id   AF-A0A964EZT2-F1
#
_cell.length_a   1.000
_cell.length_b   1.000
_cell.length_c   1.000
_cell.angle_alpha   90.00
_cell.angle_beta   90.00
_cell.angle_gamma   90.00
#
_symmetry.space_group_name_H-M   'P 1'
#
loop_
_entity.id
_entity.type
_entity.pdbx_description
1 polymer ?
#
loop_
_entity_poly.entity_id
_entity_poly.type
_entity_poly.pdbx_seq_one_letter_code
_entity_poly.pdbx_strand_id
1 'polypeptide(L)' 'MPPDPWSELLASLPETPLDACLRRHALQKPDHIALIDRGLRFTYAALDDRVSRL' A
#
# COMPACT_ATOMS: atom_id res chain seq x y z
N MET A 1 -27.94 -10.34 18.05
CA MET A 1 -27.31 -9.03 17.78
C MET A 1 -27.01 -9.01 16.29
N PRO A 2 -27.50 -8.02 15.51
CA PRO A 2 -27.07 -7.92 14.12
C PRO A 2 -25.54 -7.77 14.08
N PRO A 3 -24.87 -8.30 13.05
CA PRO A 3 -23.43 -8.13 12.89
C PRO A 3 -23.07 -6.64 12.90
N ASP A 4 -21.99 -6.31 13.59
CA ASP A 4 -21.48 -4.95 13.58
C ASP A 4 -20.96 -4.62 12.17
N PRO A 5 -21.33 -3.46 11.59
CA PRO A 5 -21.01 -3.11 10.20
C PRO A 5 -19.50 -3.06 9.91
N TRP A 6 -18.66 -2.90 10.93
CA TRP A 6 -17.21 -2.98 10.79
C TRP A 6 -16.74 -4.41 10.54
N SER A 7 -17.40 -5.39 11.14
CA SER A 7 -17.07 -6.82 10.97
C SER A 7 -17.37 -7.28 9.54
N GLU A 8 -18.48 -6.82 8.97
CA GLU A 8 -18.83 -7.09 7.57
C GLU A 8 -17.83 -6.45 6.60
N LEU A 9 -17.40 -5.22 6.90
CA LEU A 9 -16.36 -4.54 6.10
C LEU A 9 -15.04 -5.32 6.13
N LEU A 10 -14.58 -5.75 7.31
CA LEU A 10 -13.35 -6.54 7.46
C LEU A 10 -13.42 -7.85 6.67
N ALA A 11 -14.56 -8.55 6.71
CA ALA A 11 -14.77 -9.78 5.94
C ALA A 11 -14.76 -9.55 4.41
N SER A 12 -15.03 -8.34 3.95
CA SER A 12 -15.02 -7.97 2.53
C SER A 12 -13.66 -7.51 2.01
N LEU A 13 -12.68 -7.27 2.90
CA LEU A 13 -11.36 -6.81 2.50
C LEU A 13 -10.60 -7.93 1.78
N PRO A 14 -9.83 -7.60 0.73
CA PRO A 14 -8.99 -8.59 0.07
C PRO A 14 -7.90 -9.08 1.05
N GLU A 15 -7.62 -10.38 1.05
CA GLU A 15 -6.53 -10.99 1.83
C GLU A 15 -5.12 -10.65 1.27
N THR A 16 -5.02 -9.63 0.41
CA THR A 16 -3.74 -9.26 -0.22
C THR A 16 -2.87 -8.55 0.81
N PRO A 17 -1.63 -9.03 1.04
CA PRO A 17 -0.69 -8.35 1.91
C PRO A 17 -0.41 -6.91 1.46
N LEU A 18 -0.14 -6.03 2.43
CA LEU A 18 0.13 -4.61 2.15
C LEU A 18 1.36 -4.42 1.25
N ASP A 19 2.42 -5.17 1.48
CA ASP A 19 3.65 -5.13 0.66
C ASP A 19 3.38 -5.59 -0.79
N ALA A 20 2.53 -6.60 -0.98
CA ALA A 20 2.09 -7.02 -2.31
C ALA A 20 1.29 -5.94 -3.04
N CYS A 21 0.48 -5.15 -2.32
CA CYS A 21 -0.21 -4.00 -2.89
C CYS A 21 0.78 -2.92 -3.34
N LEU A 22 1.78 -2.59 -2.51
CA LEU A 22 2.81 -1.60 -2.84
C LEU A 22 3.64 -2.02 -4.06
N ARG A 23 4.09 -3.28 -4.13
CA ARG A 23 4.79 -3.83 -5.31
C ARG A 23 3.95 -3.72 -6.58
N ARG A 24 2.66 -4.03 -6.51
CA ARG A 24 1.74 -3.87 -7.65
C ARG A 24 1.64 -2.41 -8.11
N HIS A 25 1.62 -1.47 -7.18
CA HIS A 25 1.64 -0.05 -7.52
C HIS A 25 2.97 0.41 -8.11
N ALA A 26 4.10 -0.12 -7.65
CA ALA A 26 5.41 0.15 -8.26
C ALA A 26 5.48 -0.32 -9.72
N LEU A 27 4.85 -1.46 -10.05
CA LEU A 27 4.77 -1.96 -11.42
C LEU A 27 3.80 -1.15 -12.30
N GLN A 28 2.62 -0.79 -11.78
CA GLN A 28 1.56 -0.17 -12.58
C GLN A 28 1.67 1.35 -12.68
N LYS A 29 2.23 2.00 -11.65
CA LYS A 29 2.32 3.45 -11.50
C LYS A 29 3.65 3.83 -10.82
N PRO A 30 4.80 3.50 -11.44
CA PRO A 30 6.12 3.68 -10.81
C PRO A 30 6.40 5.10 -10.36
N ASP A 31 5.94 6.11 -11.12
CA ASP A 31 6.21 7.52 -10.88
C ASP A 31 5.19 8.22 -9.96
N HIS A 32 4.13 7.52 -9.54
CA HIS A 32 3.17 8.09 -8.60
C HIS A 32 3.78 8.27 -7.22
N ILE A 33 3.51 9.41 -6.58
CA ILE A 33 3.96 9.67 -5.21
C ILE A 33 3.25 8.72 -4.23
N ALA A 34 4.04 7.95 -3.49
CA ALA A 34 3.60 6.98 -2.50
C ALA A 34 3.74 7.51 -1.06
N LEU A 35 4.79 8.29 -0.80
CA LEU A 35 5.10 8.83 0.52
C LEU A 35 5.57 10.28 0.41
N ILE A 36 5.04 11.13 1.27
CA ILE A 36 5.52 12.49 1.50
C ILE A 36 5.73 12.66 3.00
N ASP A 37 6.95 12.99 3.39
CA ASP A 37 7.25 13.36 4.78
C ASP A 37 8.30 14.47 4.81
N ARG A 38 7.95 15.62 5.38
CA ARG A 38 8.86 16.75 5.70
C ARG A 38 9.97 17.01 4.67
N GLY A 39 9.59 17.14 3.40
CA GLY A 39 10.49 17.44 2.28
C GLY A 39 10.99 16.22 1.50
N LEU A 40 10.82 15.01 2.04
CA LEU A 40 11.00 13.76 1.31
C LEU A 40 9.77 13.45 0.46
N ARG A 41 10.02 12.99 -0.75
CA ARG A 41 9.01 12.46 -1.66
C ARG A 41 9.55 11.16 -2.23
N PHE A 42 8.79 10.08 -2.06
CA PHE A 42 9.07 8.82 -2.73
C PHE A 42 7.96 8.52 -3.72
N THR A 43 8.36 8.14 -4.93
CA THR A 43 7.47 7.45 -5.85
C THR A 43 7.31 5.99 -5.40
N TYR A 44 6.31 5.28 -5.93
CA TYR A 44 6.15 3.85 -5.65
C TYR A 44 7.40 3.04 -6.03
N ALA A 45 8.04 3.34 -7.15
CA ALA A 45 9.29 2.68 -7.54
C ALA A 45 10.44 2.98 -6.55
N ALA A 46 10.63 4.24 -6.17
CA ALA A 46 11.69 4.63 -5.24
C ALA A 46 11.48 4.02 -3.83
N LEU A 47 10.22 3.88 -3.41
CA LEU A 47 9.87 3.23 -2.15
C LEU A 47 10.18 1.72 -2.18
N ASP A 48 9.79 1.03 -3.25
CA ASP A 48 10.02 -0.42 -3.41
C ASP A 48 11.50 -0.77 -3.45
N ASP A 49 12.28 0.00 -4.21
CA ASP A 49 13.74 -0.11 -4.24
C ASP A 49 14.37 0.13 -2.86
N ARG A 50 13.83 1.08 -2.08
CA ARG A 50 14.35 1.42 -0.75
C ARG A 50 14.12 0.30 0.25
N VAL A 51 12.96 -0.33 0.21
CA VAL A 51 12.59 -1.46 1.08
C VAL A 51 13.41 -2.70 0.75
N SER A 52 13.63 -2.99 -0.54
CA SER A 52 14.44 -4.13 -0.98
C SER A 52 15.92 -4.06 -0.59
N ARG A 53 16.37 -2.91 -0.08
CA ARG A 53 17.75 -2.64 0.37
C ARG A 53 17.90 -2.56 1.90
N LEU A 54 16.81 -2.76 2.66
CA LEU A 54 16.82 -2.87 4.13
C LEU A 54 17.04 -4.32 4.55
#